data_AF-A0A2V8PZI3-F1
#
_entry.id   AF-A0A2V8PZI3-F1
#
_cell.length_a   1.000
_cell.length_b   1.000
_cell.length_c   1.000
_cell.angle_alpha   90.00
_cell.angle_beta   90.00
_cell.angle_gamma   90.00
#
_symmetry.space_group_name_H-M   'P 1'
#
loop_
_entity.id
_entity.type
_entity.pdbx_description
1 polymer ?
#
loop_
_entity_poly.entity_id
_entity_poly.type
_entity_poly.pdbx_seq_one_letter_code
_entity_poly.pdbx_strand_id
1 'polypeptide(L)'
;GGLLVVLAPFQFSSHIRSRWIRFHRWSGRVIALAALPVGLSGLVLGAVFPFGGPLASSAVFAAGALFLAAVVQAFTAIRRRDVVRHREWMIRMFSIGIGISSVRLVGLVLLLIIPTSPLELRTGLSFWIGFALTFVAAEFWLRHTRSPGLTEQLRAAQQIVGRERRARVSQLDSSGDA
;
A
#
# COMPACT_ATOMS: atom_id res chain seq x y z
N GLY A 1 -10.85 14.72 2.18
CA GLY A 1 -11.62 13.74 1.40
C GLY A 1 -11.41 13.90 -0.10
N GLY A 2 -12.13 14.82 -0.75
CA GLY A 2 -12.09 14.99 -2.22
C GLY A 2 -10.71 15.27 -2.82
N LEU A 3 -9.88 16.09 -2.17
CA LEU A 3 -8.51 16.38 -2.60
C LEU A 3 -7.62 15.12 -2.72
N LEU A 4 -7.79 14.13 -1.85
CA LEU A 4 -7.01 12.87 -1.90
C LEU A 4 -7.40 12.01 -3.10
N VAL A 5 -8.70 11.97 -3.45
CA VAL A 5 -9.22 11.16 -4.55
C VAL A 5 -8.81 11.75 -5.91
N VAL A 6 -8.79 13.08 -6.02
CA VAL A 6 -8.39 13.77 -7.26
C VAL A 6 -6.87 13.76 -7.46
N LEU A 7 -6.07 13.99 -6.42
CA LEU A 7 -4.61 14.14 -6.56
C LEU A 7 -3.87 12.82 -6.72
N ALA A 8 -4.43 11.72 -6.23
CA ALA A 8 -3.68 10.49 -6.11
C ALA A 8 -3.48 9.67 -7.40
N PRO A 9 -4.38 9.66 -8.40
CA PRO A 9 -4.07 9.08 -9.70
C PRO A 9 -2.86 9.75 -10.35
N PHE A 10 -2.72 11.08 -10.19
CA PHE A 10 -1.58 11.84 -10.69
C PHE A 10 -0.27 11.55 -9.94
N GLN A 11 -0.33 11.10 -8.68
CA GLN A 11 0.83 10.69 -7.88
C GLN A 11 1.41 9.34 -8.33
N PHE A 12 0.62 8.51 -9.02
CA PHE A 12 1.04 7.20 -9.53
C PHE A 12 1.59 7.22 -10.97
N SER A 13 1.44 8.33 -11.69
CA SER A 13 2.03 8.50 -13.01
C SER A 13 3.56 8.62 -12.90
N SER A 14 4.26 7.63 -13.44
CA SER A 14 5.72 7.59 -13.54
C SER A 14 6.32 8.80 -14.27
N HIS A 15 5.52 9.44 -15.13
CA HIS A 15 5.90 10.59 -15.95
C HIS A 15 5.98 11.91 -15.16
N ILE A 16 5.11 12.10 -14.16
CA ILE A 16 5.14 13.28 -13.28
C ILE A 16 6.23 13.13 -12.20
N ARG A 17 6.46 11.89 -11.75
CA ARG A 17 7.50 11.55 -10.76
C ARG A 17 8.92 11.86 -11.24
N SER A 18 9.23 11.68 -12.53
CA SER A 18 10.58 11.95 -13.08
C SER A 18 10.82 13.43 -13.40
N ARG A 19 9.78 14.17 -13.81
CA ARG A 19 9.91 15.59 -14.21
C ARG A 19 9.74 16.60 -13.06
N TRP A 20 9.00 16.28 -11.99
CA TRP A 20 8.66 17.25 -10.91
C TRP A 20 8.88 16.72 -9.48
N ILE A 21 10.09 16.23 -9.18
CA ILE A 21 10.46 15.65 -7.88
C ILE A 21 10.23 16.59 -6.67
N ARG A 22 10.41 17.91 -6.85
CA ARG A 22 10.15 18.90 -5.78
C ARG A 22 8.66 19.01 -5.44
N PHE A 23 7.78 18.96 -6.44
CA PHE A 23 6.32 18.96 -6.25
C PHE A 23 5.85 17.66 -5.57
N HIS A 24 6.44 16.52 -5.93
CA HIS A 24 6.17 15.24 -5.28
C HIS A 24 6.55 15.25 -3.78
N ARG A 25 7.69 15.86 -3.43
CA ARG A 25 8.12 15.99 -2.02
C ARG A 25 7.20 16.89 -1.20
N TRP A 26 6.71 17.98 -1.78
CA TRP A 26 5.83 18.92 -1.07
C TRP A 26 4.42 18.35 -0.91
N SER A 27 3.87 17.76 -1.97
CA SER A 27 2.58 17.07 -1.92
C SER A 27 2.59 15.88 -0.96
N GLY A 28 3.68 15.11 -0.89
CA GLY A 28 3.82 14.04 0.11
C GLY A 28 3.75 14.53 1.56
N ARG A 29 4.29 15.71 1.87
CA ARG A 29 4.20 16.32 3.22
C ARG A 29 2.79 16.80 3.54
N VAL A 30 2.12 17.45 2.58
CA VAL A 30 0.73 17.89 2.72
C VAL A 30 -0.20 16.69 2.90
N ILE A 31 0.01 15.62 2.14
CA ILE A 31 -0.73 14.36 2.27
C ILE A 31 -0.50 13.73 3.64
N ALA A 32 0.75 13.66 4.13
CA ALA A 32 1.03 13.09 5.44
C ALA A 32 0.35 13.87 6.59
N LEU A 33 0.40 15.21 6.54
CA LEU A 33 -0.26 16.06 7.53
C LEU A 33 -1.80 15.96 7.45
N ALA A 34 -2.36 15.86 6.25
CA ALA A 34 -3.80 15.68 6.06
C ALA A 34 -4.29 14.27 6.37
N ALA A 35 -3.42 13.25 6.25
CA ALA A 35 -3.75 11.85 6.47
C ALA A 35 -3.93 11.52 7.96
N LEU A 36 -3.17 12.14 8.86
CA LEU A 36 -3.30 11.93 10.30
C LEU A 36 -4.71 12.22 10.84
N PRO A 37 -5.31 13.40 10.63
CA PRO A 37 -6.67 13.67 11.10
C PRO A 37 -7.71 12.80 10.41
N VAL A 38 -7.50 12.38 9.15
CA VAL A 38 -8.39 11.44 8.46
C VAL A 38 -8.38 10.06 9.12
N GLY A 39 -7.19 9.51 9.39
CA GLY A 39 -7.05 8.22 10.06
C GLY A 39 -7.58 8.24 11.49
N LEU A 40 -7.31 9.32 12.23
CA LEU A 40 -7.82 9.52 13.59
C LEU A 40 -9.35 9.64 13.61
N SER A 41 -9.92 10.37 12.65
CA SER A 41 -11.38 10.44 12.47
C SER A 41 -11.96 9.06 12.21
N GLY A 42 -11.30 8.21 11.42
CA GLY A 42 -11.71 6.82 11.19
C GLY A 42 -11.75 5.99 12.47
N LEU A 43 -10.73 6.11 13.33
CA LEU A 43 -10.73 5.43 14.63
C LEU A 43 -11.85 5.91 15.55
N VAL A 44 -12.02 7.23 15.68
CA VAL A 44 -13.06 7.83 16.52
C VAL A 44 -14.44 7.44 16.03
N LEU A 45 -14.68 7.51 14.72
CA LEU A 45 -15.95 7.10 14.12
C LEU A 45 -16.22 5.62 14.37
N GLY A 46 -15.24 4.74 14.16
CA GLY A 46 -15.42 3.30 14.37
C GLY A 46 -15.57 2.89 15.85
N ALA A 47 -15.04 3.67 16.79
CA ALA A 47 -15.08 3.36 18.22
C ALA A 47 -16.26 4.00 18.97
N VAL A 48 -16.64 5.23 18.59
CA VAL A 48 -17.58 6.06 19.36
C VAL A 48 -18.95 6.11 18.70
N PHE A 49 -19.03 6.01 17.37
CA PHE A 49 -20.28 6.18 16.64
C PHE A 49 -20.67 4.88 15.93
N PRO A 50 -21.82 4.26 16.27
CA PRO A 50 -22.26 3.01 15.65
C PRO A 50 -22.84 3.25 14.24
N PHE A 51 -22.02 3.80 13.34
CA PHE A 51 -22.40 4.09 11.96
C PHE A 51 -22.74 2.78 11.22
N GLY A 52 -24.03 2.53 10.97
CA GLY A 52 -24.47 1.34 10.24
C GLY A 52 -24.35 0.02 11.02
N GLY A 53 -24.30 0.09 12.35
CA GLY A 53 -24.22 -1.06 13.25
C GLY A 53 -22.79 -1.50 13.61
N PRO A 54 -22.63 -2.48 14.53
CA PRO A 54 -21.32 -2.91 15.03
C PRO A 54 -20.39 -3.46 13.93
N LEU A 55 -20.95 -4.14 12.93
CA LEU A 55 -20.19 -4.72 11.82
C LEU A 55 -19.54 -3.65 10.93
N ALA A 56 -20.27 -2.58 10.63
CA ALA A 56 -19.75 -1.45 9.87
C ALA A 56 -18.72 -0.65 10.70
N SER A 57 -19.02 -0.43 11.98
CA SER A 57 -18.16 0.32 12.91
C SER A 57 -16.79 -0.36 13.08
N SER A 58 -16.78 -1.69 13.25
CA SER A 58 -15.54 -2.48 13.32
C SER A 58 -14.72 -2.42 12.03
N ALA A 59 -15.35 -2.42 10.85
CA ALA A 59 -14.65 -2.27 9.58
C ALA A 59 -14.00 -0.88 9.44
N VAL A 60 -14.72 0.19 9.82
CA VAL A 60 -14.20 1.56 9.80
C VAL A 60 -13.04 1.73 10.79
N PHE A 61 -13.16 1.15 11.98
CA PHE A 61 -12.09 1.14 12.97
C PHE A 61 -10.84 0.43 12.44
N ALA A 62 -10.99 -0.78 11.90
CA ALA A 62 -9.90 -1.56 11.34
C ALA A 62 -9.21 -0.82 10.17
N ALA A 63 -10.01 -0.24 9.26
CA ALA A 63 -9.49 0.56 8.15
C ALA A 63 -8.73 1.80 8.66
N GLY A 64 -9.28 2.52 9.65
CA GLY A 64 -8.60 3.66 10.27
C GLY A 64 -7.27 3.29 10.92
N ALA A 65 -7.23 2.16 11.65
CA ALA A 65 -6.02 1.65 12.27
C ALA A 65 -4.96 1.28 11.24
N LEU A 66 -5.33 0.54 10.19
CA LEU A 66 -4.44 0.16 9.10
C LEU A 66 -3.94 1.39 8.32
N PHE A 67 -4.81 2.38 8.11
CA PHE A 67 -4.45 3.62 7.44
C PHE A 67 -3.41 4.40 8.25
N LEU A 68 -3.62 4.57 9.56
CA LEU A 68 -2.65 5.24 10.43
C LEU A 68 -1.34 4.46 10.52
N ALA A 69 -1.40 3.13 10.64
CA ALA A 69 -0.21 2.29 10.61
C ALA A 69 0.59 2.50 9.31
N ALA A 70 -0.10 2.54 8.16
CA ALA A 70 0.54 2.80 6.88
C ALA A 70 1.18 4.19 6.81
N VAL A 71 0.54 5.24 7.33
CA VAL A 71 1.12 6.59 7.43
C VAL A 71 2.41 6.58 8.27
N VAL A 72 2.37 5.99 9.46
CA VAL A 72 3.51 5.93 10.37
C VAL A 72 4.67 5.14 9.75
N GLN A 73 4.38 4.01 9.11
CA GLN A 73 5.40 3.19 8.45
C GLN A 73 5.98 3.88 7.21
N ALA A 74 5.16 4.56 6.41
CA ALA A 74 5.62 5.36 5.29
C ALA A 74 6.57 6.48 5.75
N PHE A 75 6.22 7.17 6.85
CA PHE A 75 7.07 8.22 7.44
C PHE A 75 8.37 7.65 7.99
N THR A 76 8.31 6.52 8.68
CA THR A 76 9.49 5.85 9.24
C THR A 76 10.45 5.38 8.14
N ALA A 77 9.92 4.81 7.06
CA ALA A 77 10.71 4.37 5.90
C ALA A 77 11.45 5.54 5.22
N ILE A 78 10.77 6.68 5.00
CA ILE A 78 11.43 7.84 4.38
C ILE A 78 12.48 8.48 5.29
N ARG A 79 12.27 8.48 6.62
CA ARG A 79 13.29 8.92 7.60
C ARG A 79 14.54 8.05 7.56
N ARG A 80 14.37 6.74 7.29
CA ARG A 80 15.46 5.79 7.05
C ARG A 80 16.03 5.83 5.62
N ARG A 81 15.56 6.75 4.77
CA ARG A 81 15.89 6.87 3.34
C ARG A 81 15.56 5.61 2.52
N ASP A 82 14.66 4.76 3.01
CA ASP A 82 14.16 3.58 2.30
C ASP A 82 12.97 3.97 1.42
N VAL A 83 13.27 4.42 0.21
CA VAL A 83 12.27 4.92 -0.75
C VAL A 83 11.37 3.79 -1.24
N VAL A 84 11.87 2.57 -1.33
CA VAL A 84 11.10 1.41 -1.80
C VAL A 84 10.00 1.11 -0.78
N ARG A 85 10.36 0.90 0.50
CA ARG A 85 9.35 0.66 1.54
C ARG A 85 8.41 1.84 1.75
N HIS A 86 8.91 3.07 1.65
CA HIS A 86 8.06 4.26 1.70
C HIS A 86 6.95 4.19 0.64
N ARG A 87 7.31 3.87 -0.61
CA ARG A 87 6.34 3.74 -1.70
C ARG A 87 5.31 2.64 -1.41
N GLU A 88 5.74 1.48 -0.91
CA GLU A 88 4.81 0.40 -0.60
C GLU A 88 3.78 0.77 0.48
N TRP A 89 4.22 1.45 1.54
CA TRP A 89 3.32 1.93 2.58
C TRP A 89 2.39 3.05 2.11
N MET A 90 2.87 3.93 1.23
CA MET A 90 2.02 4.93 0.58
C MET A 90 0.95 4.30 -0.30
N ILE A 91 1.26 3.20 -1.00
CA ILE A 91 0.29 2.43 -1.79
C ILE A 91 -0.82 1.87 -0.89
N ARG A 92 -0.44 1.23 0.22
CA ARG A 92 -1.40 0.67 1.20
C ARG A 92 -2.33 1.75 1.76
N MET A 93 -1.76 2.87 2.21
CA MET A 93 -2.52 4.01 2.71
C MET A 93 -3.52 4.51 1.66
N PHE A 94 -3.05 4.69 0.42
CA PHE A 94 -3.90 5.20 -0.65
C PHE A 94 -5.05 4.24 -0.99
N SER A 95 -4.78 2.95 -1.07
CA SER A 95 -5.80 1.93 -1.33
C SER A 95 -6.89 1.92 -0.27
N ILE A 96 -6.53 2.00 1.02
CA ILE A 96 -7.51 2.13 2.10
C ILE A 96 -8.33 3.43 1.96
N GLY A 97 -7.70 4.53 1.54
CA GLY A 97 -8.37 5.80 1.26
C GLY A 97 -9.41 5.71 0.13
N ILE A 98 -9.11 4.99 -0.96
CA ILE A 98 -10.09 4.69 -2.03
C ILE A 98 -11.17 3.73 -1.53
N GLY A 99 -10.85 2.86 -0.57
CA GLY A 99 -11.78 1.88 0.01
C GLY A 99 -13.15 2.46 0.33
N ILE A 100 -13.22 3.68 0.87
CA ILE A 100 -14.50 4.34 1.17
C ILE A 100 -15.39 4.58 -0.06
N SER A 101 -14.79 4.82 -1.23
CA SER A 101 -15.52 4.94 -2.49
C SER A 101 -16.01 3.57 -2.96
N SER A 102 -15.19 2.52 -2.78
CA SER A 102 -15.58 1.14 -3.09
C SER A 102 -16.73 0.64 -2.21
N VAL A 103 -16.79 1.05 -0.93
CA VAL A 103 -17.93 0.74 -0.04
C VAL A 103 -19.25 1.15 -0.67
N ARG A 104 -19.32 2.34 -1.29
CA ARG A 104 -20.56 2.84 -1.93
C ARG A 104 -20.97 1.98 -3.12
N LEU A 105 -20.01 1.60 -3.97
CA LEU A 105 -20.27 0.75 -5.12
C LEU A 105 -20.73 -0.64 -4.70
N VAL A 106 -20.07 -1.24 -3.71
CA VAL A 106 -20.48 -2.54 -3.15
C VAL A 106 -21.86 -2.45 -2.51
N GLY A 107 -22.16 -1.36 -1.79
CA GLY A 107 -23.49 -1.13 -1.23
C GLY A 107 -24.59 -1.12 -2.28
N LEU A 108 -24.36 -0.46 -3.43
CA LEU A 108 -25.31 -0.47 -4.55
C LEU A 108 -25.48 -1.89 -5.14
N VAL A 109 -24.40 -2.66 -5.27
CA VAL A 109 -24.48 -4.04 -5.75
C VAL A 109 -25.25 -4.93 -4.75
N LEU A 110 -24.98 -4.81 -3.45
CA LEU A 110 -25.70 -5.58 -2.42
C LEU A 110 -27.19 -5.21 -2.34
N LEU A 111 -27.56 -3.97 -2.66
CA LEU A 111 -28.96 -3.57 -2.77
C LEU A 111 -29.70 -4.39 -3.84
N LEU A 112 -29.02 -4.75 -4.94
CA LEU A 112 -29.60 -5.56 -6.02
C LEU A 112 -29.62 -7.06 -5.71
N ILE A 113 -28.60 -7.58 -5.02
CA ILE A 113 -28.46 -9.02 -4.75
C ILE A 113 -29.28 -9.46 -3.53
N ILE A 114 -29.32 -8.65 -2.48
CA ILE A 114 -29.99 -8.96 -1.21
C ILE A 114 -30.91 -7.82 -0.74
N PRO A 115 -31.91 -7.40 -1.56
CA PRO A 115 -32.70 -6.19 -1.32
C PRO A 115 -33.47 -6.18 0.01
N THR A 116 -33.90 -7.35 0.49
CA THR A 116 -34.72 -7.54 1.69
C THR A 116 -33.91 -7.75 2.97
N SER A 117 -32.59 -7.88 2.86
CA SER A 117 -31.73 -8.09 4.04
C SER A 117 -31.66 -6.83 4.93
N PRO A 118 -31.42 -6.98 6.24
CA PRO A 118 -31.34 -5.86 7.17
C PRO A 118 -30.34 -4.79 6.71
N LEU A 119 -30.71 -3.51 6.87
CA LEU A 119 -29.87 -2.39 6.43
C LEU A 119 -28.49 -2.40 7.11
N GLU A 120 -28.45 -2.72 8.40
CA GLU A 120 -27.21 -2.83 9.17
C GLU A 120 -26.28 -3.92 8.61
N LEU A 121 -26.82 -5.09 8.28
CA LEU A 121 -26.04 -6.19 7.69
C LEU A 121 -25.45 -5.77 6.34
N ARG A 122 -26.26 -5.19 5.45
CA ARG A 122 -25.77 -4.73 4.13
C ARG A 122 -24.72 -3.64 4.28
N THR A 123 -24.91 -2.73 5.21
CA THR A 123 -23.96 -1.65 5.47
C THR A 123 -22.64 -2.25 5.96
N GLY A 124 -22.68 -3.11 6.97
CA GLY A 124 -21.49 -3.80 7.48
C GLY A 124 -20.74 -4.60 6.41
N LEU A 125 -21.46 -5.38 5.59
CA LEU A 125 -20.86 -6.13 4.48
C LEU A 125 -20.24 -5.20 3.43
N SER A 126 -20.91 -4.11 3.07
CA SER A 126 -20.39 -3.14 2.11
C SER A 126 -19.07 -2.51 2.58
N PHE A 127 -18.95 -2.21 3.88
CA PHE A 127 -17.73 -1.68 4.47
C PHE A 127 -16.58 -2.68 4.42
N TRP A 128 -16.82 -3.92 4.88
CA TRP A 128 -15.80 -4.97 4.88
C TRP A 128 -15.34 -5.34 3.47
N ILE A 129 -16.28 -5.59 2.56
CA ILE A 129 -15.95 -5.97 1.17
C ILE A 129 -15.27 -4.79 0.45
N GLY A 130 -15.77 -3.56 0.61
CA GLY A 130 -15.18 -2.39 -0.03
C GLY A 130 -13.73 -2.12 0.39
N PHE A 131 -13.45 -2.18 1.70
CA PHE A 131 -12.08 -2.04 2.20
C PHE A 131 -11.20 -3.26 1.85
N ALA A 132 -11.70 -4.48 2.00
CA ALA A 132 -10.95 -5.68 1.67
C ALA A 132 -10.57 -5.73 0.17
N LEU A 133 -11.51 -5.39 -0.72
CA LEU A 133 -11.29 -5.38 -2.16
C LEU A 133 -10.13 -4.46 -2.55
N THR A 134 -10.16 -3.21 -2.05
CA THR A 134 -9.12 -2.23 -2.35
C THR A 134 -7.78 -2.58 -1.73
N PHE A 135 -7.78 -3.14 -0.52
CA PHE A 135 -6.56 -3.57 0.15
C PHE A 135 -5.93 -4.79 -0.52
N VAL A 136 -6.72 -5.80 -0.88
CA VAL A 136 -6.26 -6.99 -1.61
C VAL A 136 -5.71 -6.60 -2.99
N ALA A 137 -6.39 -5.71 -3.70
CA ALA A 137 -5.89 -5.18 -4.97
C ALA A 137 -4.53 -4.48 -4.80
N ALA A 138 -4.34 -3.74 -3.70
CA ALA A 138 -3.07 -3.11 -3.36
C ALA A 138 -1.95 -4.13 -3.13
N GLU A 139 -2.21 -5.14 -2.30
CA GLU A 139 -1.24 -6.20 -1.98
C GLU A 139 -0.91 -7.04 -3.22
N PHE A 140 -1.90 -7.35 -4.04
CA PHE A 140 -1.70 -8.02 -5.31
C PHE A 140 -0.77 -7.20 -6.21
N TRP A 141 -1.06 -5.91 -6.40
CA TRP A 141 -0.22 -5.01 -7.18
C TRP A 141 1.21 -4.91 -6.64
N LEU A 142 1.37 -4.79 -5.32
CA LEU A 142 2.67 -4.73 -4.66
C LEU A 142 3.48 -6.01 -4.83
N ARG A 143 2.84 -7.18 -4.72
CA ARG A 143 3.50 -8.47 -4.96
C ARG A 143 3.98 -8.61 -6.41
N HIS A 144 3.19 -8.14 -7.37
CA HIS A 144 3.56 -8.18 -8.79
C HIS A 144 4.63 -7.16 -9.17
N THR A 145 4.67 -5.99 -8.51
CA THR A 145 5.68 -4.94 -8.79
C THR A 145 6.94 -5.02 -7.95
N ARG A 146 6.99 -5.84 -6.89
CA ARG A 146 8.24 -6.24 -6.26
C ARG A 146 8.98 -7.15 -7.23
N SER A 147 9.80 -6.60 -8.12
CA SER A 147 10.58 -7.36 -9.10
C SER A 147 11.38 -8.49 -8.42
N PRO A 148 10.94 -9.75 -8.51
CA PRO A 148 11.70 -10.88 -7.96
C PRO A 148 12.98 -11.07 -8.77
N GLY A 149 12.88 -10.82 -10.09
CA GLY A 149 13.93 -11.07 -11.07
C GLY A 149 15.23 -10.30 -10.85
N LEU A 150 15.22 -9.04 -10.41
CA LEU A 150 16.48 -8.29 -10.31
C LEU A 150 17.36 -8.78 -9.15
N THR A 151 16.74 -9.14 -8.02
CA THR A 151 17.49 -9.65 -6.85
C THR A 151 18.01 -11.06 -7.11
N GLU A 152 17.21 -11.86 -7.81
CA GLU A 152 17.55 -13.24 -8.18
C GLU A 152 18.63 -13.27 -9.28
N GLN A 153 18.54 -12.38 -10.27
CA GLN A 153 19.56 -12.17 -11.30
C GLN A 153 20.86 -11.62 -10.72
N LEU A 154 20.81 -10.67 -9.77
CA LEU A 154 22.01 -10.16 -9.09
C LEU A 154 22.68 -11.23 -8.23
N ARG A 155 21.90 -12.06 -7.52
CA ARG A 155 22.44 -13.22 -6.78
C ARG A 155 23.05 -14.26 -7.71
N ALA A 156 22.38 -14.59 -8.81
CA ALA A 156 22.90 -15.51 -9.82
C ALA A 156 24.20 -14.98 -10.44
N ALA A 157 24.25 -13.70 -10.81
CA ALA A 157 25.45 -13.05 -11.35
C ALA A 157 26.60 -13.04 -10.33
N GLN A 158 26.34 -12.74 -9.06
CA GLN A 158 27.34 -12.79 -7.99
C GLN A 158 27.89 -14.21 -7.75
N GLN A 159 27.04 -15.23 -7.87
CA GLN A 159 27.47 -16.62 -7.77
C GLN A 159 28.37 -17.05 -8.93
N ILE A 160 28.06 -16.61 -10.17
CA ILE A 160 28.88 -16.89 -11.35
C ILE A 160 30.26 -16.24 -11.21
N VAL A 161 30.30 -14.93 -10.91
CA VAL A 161 31.57 -14.20 -10.72
C VAL A 161 32.39 -14.81 -9.57
N GLY A 162 31.75 -15.21 -8.48
CA GLY A 162 32.41 -15.89 -7.36
C GLY A 162 32.93 -17.29 -7.67
N ARG A 163 32.36 -17.99 -8.66
CA ARG A 163 32.86 -19.29 -9.15
C ARG A 163 34.06 -19.11 -10.07
N GLU A 164 33.99 -18.17 -11.01
CA GLU A 164 35.12 -17.88 -11.93
C GLU A 164 36.37 -17.41 -11.19
N ARG A 165 36.21 -16.59 -10.13
CA ARG A 165 37.33 -16.15 -9.30
C ARG A 165 38.02 -17.33 -8.61
N ARG A 166 37.24 -18.28 -8.09
CA ARG A 166 37.77 -19.50 -7.43
C ARG A 166 38.47 -20.43 -8.41
N ALA A 167 37.93 -20.60 -9.62
CA ALA A 167 38.56 -21.39 -10.67
C ALA A 167 39.91 -20.81 -11.11
N ARG A 168 40.02 -19.48 -11.27
CA ARG A 168 41.29 -18.82 -11.60
C ARG A 168 42.35 -18.95 -10.51
N VAL A 169 41.97 -18.82 -9.24
CA VAL A 169 42.91 -18.99 -8.11
C VAL A 169 43.45 -20.43 -8.08
N SER A 170 42.56 -21.42 -8.25
CA SER A 170 42.98 -22.83 -8.30
C SER A 170 43.91 -23.16 -9.48
N GLN A 171 43.75 -22.48 -10.63
CA GLN A 171 44.66 -22.65 -11.77
C GLN A 171 46.03 -22.05 -11.51
N LEU A 172 46.10 -20.88 -10.85
CA LEU A 172 47.35 -20.23 -10.49
C LEU A 172 48.14 -21.08 -9.48
N ASP A 173 47.47 -21.61 -8.46
CA ASP A 173 48.09 -22.50 -7.46
C ASP A 173 48.65 -23.78 -8.13
N SER A 174 47.91 -24.38 -9.06
CA SER A 174 48.37 -25.59 -9.78
C SER A 174 49.53 -25.35 -10.76
N SER A 175 49.76 -24.10 -11.17
CA SER A 175 50.82 -23.72 -12.13
C SER A 175 52.11 -23.25 -11.46
N GLY A 176 52.09 -22.97 -10.15
CA GLY A 176 53.27 -22.61 -9.37
C GLY A 176 54.04 -23.80 -8.80
N ASP A 177 53.42 -24.99 -8.77
CA ASP A 177 53.97 -26.22 -8.21
C ASP A 177 54.62 -27.16 -9.27
N ALA A 178 54.67 -26.75 -10.53
CA ALA A 178 55.29 -27.48 -11.66
C ALA A 178 56.58 -26.81 -12.13
#